data_AF-A0AAU8SF14-F1
#
_entry.id   AF-A0AAU8SF14-F1
#
_cell.length_a   1.000
_cell.length_b   1.000
_cell.length_c   1.000
_cell.angle_alpha   90.00
_cell.angle_beta   90.00
_cell.angle_gamma   90.00
#
_symmetry.space_group_name_H-M   'P 1'
#
loop_
_entity.id
_entity.type
_entity.pdbx_description
1 polymer ?
#
loop_
_entity_poly.entity_id
_entity_poly.type
_entity_poly.pdbx_seq_one_letter_code
_entity_poly.pdbx_strand_id
1 'polypeptide(L)'
;MTVPRCLLAMVLLGGLLAHAEAAPWVAGLHHMTLADPVDSRPMQALAFYPATGKTRSSRIDGYPVDVAEEAPVARGRYPLLVLSHGNTGSPLALHYLATSLARRGFVVVAVVHPGDNARDHSRLGTLSNLYGRPLQVSAAITAARDDALVGPYLDEGRVGVIGYSAGGETALILSGARPDLDRLRQYCLERPNDADACKTHGILIADRSELAAQADQRVGAVMLMAPLSLLFGRHALAGVQVPALIYSGDSDQLVAVDRNAEALARKLPVTPDYRLLAGAGHFVFMAHCDADQYARMPALCKDAEGVDRRHIHHSLERETAAFFRQALGAPQLAERSAAASAPGQQQR
;
A
#
# COMPACT_ATOMS: atom_id res chain seq x y z
N MET A 1 -0.83 73.11 31.72
CA MET A 1 0.22 72.13 31.37
C MET A 1 -0.29 70.75 31.73
N THR A 2 -0.88 70.07 30.76
CA THR A 2 -1.60 68.80 30.94
C THR A 2 -0.99 67.78 29.99
N VAL A 3 -0.54 66.66 30.57
CA VAL A 3 0.17 65.55 29.91
C VAL A 3 -0.77 64.86 28.90
N PRO A 4 -0.32 64.54 27.67
CA PRO A 4 -1.16 63.83 26.71
C PRO A 4 -1.09 62.31 26.92
N ARG A 5 -2.24 61.67 26.71
CA ARG A 5 -2.47 60.22 26.71
C ARG A 5 -1.88 59.60 25.44
N CYS A 6 -0.94 58.66 25.56
CA CYS A 6 -0.60 57.71 24.50
C CYS A 6 -1.35 56.40 24.75
N LEU A 7 -2.45 56.19 24.02
CA LEU A 7 -3.07 54.87 23.86
C LEU A 7 -2.64 54.33 22.50
N LEU A 8 -1.73 53.36 22.52
CA LEU A 8 -1.28 52.60 21.35
C LEU A 8 -2.38 51.60 20.99
N ALA A 9 -3.04 51.77 19.84
CA ALA A 9 -3.95 50.77 19.31
C ALA A 9 -3.13 49.68 18.57
N MET A 10 -3.04 48.49 19.17
CA MET A 10 -2.53 47.29 18.48
C MET A 10 -3.62 46.76 17.54
N VAL A 11 -3.38 46.86 16.23
CA VAL A 11 -4.15 46.17 15.20
C VAL A 11 -3.68 44.71 15.15
N LEU A 12 -4.47 43.80 15.70
CA LEU A 12 -4.29 42.35 15.56
C LEU A 12 -4.70 41.94 14.12
N LEU A 13 -3.73 41.76 13.22
CA LEU A 13 -3.94 40.95 12.01
C LEU A 13 -4.03 39.48 12.44
N GLY A 14 -5.25 39.02 12.73
CA GLY A 14 -5.55 37.60 12.83
C GLY A 14 -5.40 36.94 11.47
N GLY A 15 -4.29 36.25 11.25
CA GLY A 15 -4.10 35.38 10.09
C GLY A 15 -5.17 34.29 10.10
N LEU A 16 -6.08 34.35 9.13
CA LEU A 16 -6.95 33.24 8.77
C LEU A 16 -6.05 32.11 8.25
N LEU A 17 -5.61 31.22 9.14
CA LEU A 17 -5.19 29.89 8.74
C LEU A 17 -6.42 29.23 8.13
N ALA A 18 -6.50 29.25 6.80
CA ALA A 18 -7.42 28.42 6.06
C ALA A 18 -7.16 26.98 6.48
N HIS A 19 -8.00 26.45 7.36
CA HIS A 19 -8.05 25.03 7.60
C HIS A 19 -8.57 24.46 6.28
N ALA A 20 -7.67 23.83 5.51
CA ALA A 20 -8.09 23.04 4.36
C ALA A 20 -9.00 21.94 4.90
N GLU A 21 -10.33 22.15 4.81
CA GLU A 21 -11.29 21.09 5.07
C GLU A 21 -10.90 19.91 4.19
N ALA A 22 -10.70 18.75 4.80
CA ALA A 22 -10.43 17.54 4.06
C ALA A 22 -11.56 17.35 3.03
N ALA A 23 -11.19 17.16 1.76
CA ALA A 23 -12.18 16.97 0.71
C ALA A 23 -13.15 15.83 1.11
N PRO A 24 -14.47 16.03 0.98
CA PRO A 24 -15.49 15.12 1.54
C PRO A 24 -15.68 13.87 0.67
N TRP A 25 -14.59 13.26 0.19
CA TRP A 25 -14.67 12.08 -0.65
C TRP A 25 -15.02 10.85 0.15
N VAL A 26 -15.85 10.00 -0.45
CA VAL A 26 -15.99 8.62 -0.01
C VAL A 26 -14.98 7.74 -0.77
N ALA A 27 -14.75 6.52 -0.29
CA ALA A 27 -13.98 5.54 -1.05
C ALA A 27 -14.90 4.90 -2.11
N GLY A 28 -14.59 5.10 -3.38
CA GLY A 28 -15.15 4.31 -4.47
C GLY A 28 -14.49 2.93 -4.55
N LEU A 29 -15.15 2.00 -5.22
CA LEU A 29 -14.61 0.69 -5.54
C LEU A 29 -14.95 0.35 -7.00
N HIS A 30 -13.94 -0.08 -7.75
CA HIS A 30 -14.07 -0.58 -9.11
C HIS A 30 -13.37 -1.94 -9.24
N HIS A 31 -14.05 -2.89 -9.89
CA HIS A 31 -13.51 -4.22 -10.15
C HIS A 31 -12.80 -4.26 -11.50
N MET A 32 -11.51 -4.61 -11.48
CA MET A 32 -10.68 -4.68 -12.67
C MET A 32 -10.30 -6.12 -13.00
N THR A 33 -10.19 -6.41 -14.29
CA THR A 33 -9.61 -7.66 -14.81
C THR A 33 -8.50 -7.33 -15.79
N LEU A 34 -7.36 -7.98 -15.65
CA LEU A 34 -6.21 -7.84 -16.54
C LEU A 34 -5.58 -9.21 -16.83
N ALA A 35 -4.75 -9.30 -17.86
CA ALA A 35 -4.02 -10.54 -18.15
C ALA A 35 -2.83 -10.70 -17.17
N ASP A 36 -2.70 -11.88 -16.56
CA ASP A 36 -1.50 -12.26 -15.80
C ASP A 36 -0.31 -12.31 -16.77
N PRO A 37 0.75 -11.50 -16.60
CA PRO A 37 1.92 -11.54 -17.47
C PRO A 37 2.70 -12.86 -17.39
N VAL A 38 2.42 -13.71 -16.40
CA VAL A 38 3.05 -15.02 -16.28
C VAL A 38 2.44 -16.00 -17.29
N ASP A 39 1.13 -16.15 -17.38
CA ASP A 39 0.49 -17.19 -18.20
C ASP A 39 -0.75 -16.74 -18.99
N SER A 40 -0.96 -15.43 -19.08
CA SER A 40 -2.06 -14.78 -19.80
C SER A 40 -3.46 -15.12 -19.29
N ARG A 41 -3.59 -15.76 -18.12
CA ARG A 41 -4.90 -16.01 -17.50
C ARG A 41 -5.48 -14.73 -16.90
N PRO A 42 -6.82 -14.63 -16.73
CA PRO A 42 -7.42 -13.49 -16.05
C PRO A 42 -6.92 -13.36 -14.61
N MET A 43 -6.37 -12.20 -14.31
CA MET A 43 -6.01 -11.73 -12.98
C MET A 43 -7.05 -10.69 -12.53
N GLN A 44 -7.42 -10.71 -11.26
CA GLN A 44 -8.37 -9.76 -10.69
C GLN A 44 -7.64 -8.68 -9.90
N ALA A 45 -8.16 -7.45 -9.92
CA ALA A 45 -7.71 -6.36 -9.08
C ALA A 45 -8.90 -5.50 -8.62
N LEU A 46 -8.72 -4.80 -7.50
CA LEU A 46 -9.69 -3.86 -6.95
C LEU A 46 -9.08 -2.46 -6.96
N ALA A 47 -9.72 -1.51 -7.63
CA ALA A 47 -9.35 -0.10 -7.57
C ALA A 47 -10.21 0.61 -6.53
N PHE A 48 -9.55 1.15 -5.50
CA PHE A 48 -10.15 2.07 -4.53
C PHE A 48 -9.76 3.49 -4.91
N TYR A 49 -10.73 4.39 -5.03
CA TYR A 49 -10.47 5.73 -5.57
C TYR A 49 -11.31 6.81 -4.87
N PRO A 50 -10.91 8.09 -4.93
CA PRO A 50 -11.72 9.18 -4.40
C PRO A 50 -13.01 9.30 -5.21
N ALA A 51 -14.17 9.19 -4.56
CA ALA A 51 -15.45 9.17 -5.25
C ALA A 51 -16.46 10.15 -4.64
N THR A 52 -17.47 10.51 -5.43
CA THR A 52 -18.67 11.20 -4.95
C THR A 52 -19.88 10.27 -5.04
N GLY A 53 -20.51 9.98 -3.91
CA GLY A 53 -21.64 9.05 -3.87
C GLY A 53 -22.04 8.68 -2.45
N LYS A 54 -22.95 7.71 -2.34
CA LYS A 54 -23.38 7.16 -1.05
C LYS A 54 -22.57 5.90 -0.74
N THR A 55 -21.89 5.90 0.40
CA THR A 55 -21.23 4.71 0.93
C THR A 55 -22.27 3.66 1.33
N ARG A 56 -22.00 2.41 1.00
CA ARG A 56 -22.73 1.22 1.45
C ARG A 56 -21.73 0.23 2.02
N SER A 57 -22.19 -0.55 3.00
CA SER A 57 -21.40 -1.67 3.49
C SER A 57 -21.65 -2.88 2.58
N SER A 58 -20.62 -3.33 1.88
CA SER A 58 -20.63 -4.50 1.02
C SER A 58 -19.79 -5.62 1.63
N ARG A 59 -20.17 -6.88 1.41
CA ARG A 59 -19.35 -8.03 1.78
C ARG A 59 -18.62 -8.56 0.55
N ILE A 60 -17.30 -8.45 0.53
CA ILE A 60 -16.45 -8.94 -0.55
C ILE A 60 -15.49 -9.97 0.05
N ASP A 61 -15.54 -11.21 -0.45
CA ASP A 61 -14.73 -12.33 0.04
C ASP A 61 -14.73 -12.49 1.58
N GLY A 62 -15.89 -12.23 2.20
CA GLY A 62 -16.06 -12.32 3.64
C GLY A 62 -15.59 -11.10 4.44
N TYR A 63 -15.03 -10.08 3.81
CA TYR A 63 -14.69 -8.81 4.45
C TYR A 63 -15.84 -7.81 4.32
N PRO A 64 -16.30 -7.16 5.42
CA PRO A 64 -17.15 -5.99 5.32
C PRO A 64 -16.32 -4.79 4.84
N VAL A 65 -16.76 -4.13 3.78
CA VAL A 65 -16.06 -3.00 3.17
C VAL A 65 -17.06 -1.87 2.92
N ASP A 66 -16.76 -0.68 3.46
CA ASP A 66 -17.61 0.50 3.32
C ASP A 66 -17.16 1.36 2.13
N VAL A 67 -17.80 1.16 0.98
CA VAL A 67 -17.45 1.77 -0.31
C VAL A 67 -18.68 2.26 -1.08
N ALA A 68 -18.45 3.09 -2.09
CA ALA A 68 -19.43 3.43 -3.12
C ALA A 68 -19.02 2.74 -4.44
N GLU A 69 -19.52 1.53 -4.67
CA GLU A 69 -19.21 0.73 -5.86
C GLU A 69 -19.62 1.44 -7.15
N GLU A 70 -18.71 1.46 -8.13
CA GLU A 70 -18.90 2.04 -9.47
C GLU A 70 -19.41 3.51 -9.44
N ALA A 71 -19.16 4.21 -8.33
CA ALA A 71 -19.57 5.60 -8.17
C ALA A 71 -18.69 6.52 -9.03
N PRO A 72 -19.20 7.70 -9.45
CA PRO A 72 -18.40 8.68 -10.16
C PRO A 72 -17.12 9.03 -9.41
N VAL A 73 -15.98 8.93 -10.09
CA VAL A 73 -14.68 9.39 -9.58
C VAL A 73 -14.77 10.89 -9.29
N ALA A 74 -14.28 11.29 -8.13
CA ALA A 74 -14.24 12.69 -7.76
C ALA A 74 -13.27 13.45 -8.70
N ARG A 75 -13.57 14.72 -8.99
CA ARG A 75 -12.74 15.51 -9.91
C ARG A 75 -11.36 15.78 -9.31
N GLY A 76 -10.31 15.39 -10.02
CA GLY A 76 -8.92 15.65 -9.66
C GLY A 76 -7.93 14.83 -10.50
N ARG A 77 -6.65 14.97 -10.17
CA ARG A 77 -5.57 14.07 -10.57
C ARG A 77 -4.92 13.49 -9.32
N TYR A 78 -4.83 12.17 -9.29
CA TYR A 78 -4.50 11.42 -8.08
C TYR A 78 -3.26 10.55 -8.29
N PRO A 79 -2.33 10.52 -7.31
CA PRO A 79 -1.21 9.58 -7.35
C PRO A 79 -1.71 8.14 -7.28
N LEU A 80 -1.10 7.27 -8.07
CA LEU A 80 -1.38 5.84 -8.09
C LEU A 80 -0.52 5.10 -7.05
N LEU A 81 -1.18 4.28 -6.24
CA LEU A 81 -0.58 3.29 -5.36
C LEU A 81 -1.01 1.89 -5.80
N VAL A 82 -0.10 0.92 -5.73
CA VAL A 82 -0.44 -0.50 -5.93
C VAL A 82 -0.16 -1.29 -4.68
N LEU A 83 -1.13 -2.11 -4.25
CA LEU A 83 -1.07 -2.89 -3.03
C LEU A 83 -0.90 -4.38 -3.35
N SER A 84 0.19 -4.96 -2.88
CA SER A 84 0.52 -6.39 -2.98
C SER A 84 0.40 -7.05 -1.61
N HIS A 85 -0.48 -8.04 -1.50
CA HIS A 85 -0.72 -8.78 -0.27
C HIS A 85 0.40 -9.81 0.02
N GLY A 86 0.36 -10.44 1.20
CA GLY A 86 1.28 -11.53 1.58
C GLY A 86 0.91 -12.87 0.93
N ASN A 87 1.77 -13.88 1.14
CA ASN A 87 1.49 -15.23 0.68
C ASN A 87 0.13 -15.72 1.21
N THR A 88 -0.60 -16.51 0.42
CA THR A 88 -1.93 -17.07 0.73
C THR A 88 -2.98 -16.03 1.15
N GLY A 89 -2.70 -14.75 0.91
CA GLY A 89 -3.52 -13.63 1.36
C GLY A 89 -4.57 -13.19 0.37
N SER A 90 -5.22 -12.08 0.69
CA SER A 90 -6.16 -11.38 -0.19
C SER A 90 -5.86 -9.89 -0.15
N PRO A 91 -6.03 -9.15 -1.26
CA PRO A 91 -5.94 -7.68 -1.23
C PRO A 91 -6.90 -7.05 -0.20
N LEU A 92 -8.03 -7.71 0.07
CA LEU A 92 -9.03 -7.23 1.03
C LEU A 92 -8.58 -7.33 2.49
N ALA A 93 -7.51 -8.07 2.79
CA ALA A 93 -6.90 -8.04 4.12
C ALA A 93 -6.42 -6.64 4.51
N LEU A 94 -6.21 -5.74 3.54
CA LEU A 94 -5.74 -4.36 3.76
C LEU A 94 -6.75 -3.32 3.24
N HIS A 95 -8.04 -3.68 3.12
CA HIS A 95 -9.06 -2.77 2.58
C HIS A 95 -9.23 -1.48 3.41
N TYR A 96 -9.00 -1.53 4.73
CA TYR A 96 -9.06 -0.34 5.59
C TYR A 96 -8.04 0.71 5.12
N LEU A 97 -6.81 0.28 4.82
CA LEU A 97 -5.76 1.17 4.32
C LEU A 97 -6.11 1.69 2.92
N ALA A 98 -6.54 0.81 2.01
CA ALA A 98 -6.90 1.19 0.65
C ALA A 98 -8.04 2.21 0.61
N THR A 99 -9.12 1.98 1.37
CA THR A 99 -10.27 2.91 1.46
C THR A 99 -9.89 4.22 2.16
N SER A 100 -9.03 4.15 3.18
CA SER A 100 -8.55 5.32 3.92
C SER A 100 -7.65 6.22 3.05
N LEU A 101 -6.80 5.62 2.21
CA LEU A 101 -5.99 6.32 1.21
C LEU A 101 -6.84 6.89 0.08
N ALA A 102 -7.86 6.17 -0.39
CA ALA A 102 -8.82 6.66 -1.37
C ALA A 102 -9.52 7.94 -0.89
N ARG A 103 -9.98 7.96 0.36
CA ARG A 103 -10.56 9.17 1.00
C ARG A 103 -9.56 10.33 1.14
N ARG A 104 -8.25 10.05 1.06
CA ARG A 104 -7.16 11.03 1.16
C ARG A 104 -6.58 11.43 -0.21
N GLY A 105 -7.24 11.04 -1.31
CA GLY A 105 -6.87 11.49 -2.66
C GLY A 105 -5.87 10.60 -3.38
N PHE A 106 -5.81 9.30 -3.06
CA PHE A 106 -5.03 8.34 -3.82
C PHE A 106 -5.94 7.41 -4.62
N VAL A 107 -5.49 6.96 -5.78
CA VAL A 107 -6.05 5.74 -6.38
C VAL A 107 -5.18 4.58 -5.92
N VAL A 108 -5.80 3.56 -5.33
CA VAL A 108 -5.13 2.36 -4.81
C VAL A 108 -5.62 1.14 -5.57
N VAL A 109 -4.74 0.50 -6.33
CA VAL A 109 -5.05 -0.75 -7.03
C VAL A 109 -4.50 -1.92 -6.22
N ALA A 110 -5.38 -2.77 -5.70
CA ALA A 110 -5.01 -3.93 -4.91
C ALA A 110 -5.16 -5.20 -5.75
N VAL A 111 -4.05 -5.90 -5.99
CA VAL A 111 -3.99 -7.03 -6.93
C VAL A 111 -4.25 -8.36 -6.22
N VAL A 112 -4.92 -9.29 -6.90
CA VAL A 112 -4.92 -10.72 -6.52
C VAL A 112 -3.82 -11.40 -7.33
N HIS A 113 -2.87 -12.08 -6.69
CA HIS A 113 -1.78 -12.77 -7.39
C HIS A 113 -2.18 -14.22 -7.76
N PRO A 114 -2.34 -14.58 -9.05
CA PRO A 114 -2.59 -15.97 -9.45
C PRO A 114 -1.45 -16.90 -9.02
N GLY A 115 -1.80 -18.05 -8.45
CA GLY A 115 -0.87 -19.00 -7.84
C GLY A 115 -0.44 -18.69 -6.41
N ASP A 116 -0.73 -17.50 -5.89
CA ASP A 116 -0.48 -17.13 -4.50
C ASP A 116 -1.54 -16.15 -3.97
N ASN A 117 -2.69 -16.67 -3.57
CA ASN A 117 -3.78 -15.95 -2.92
C ASN A 117 -4.66 -16.89 -2.09
N ALA A 118 -5.63 -16.37 -1.34
CA ALA A 118 -6.48 -17.12 -0.41
C ALA A 118 -7.25 -18.32 -1.00
N ARG A 119 -7.31 -18.47 -2.33
CA ARG A 119 -8.00 -19.57 -3.03
C ARG A 119 -7.06 -20.43 -3.88
N ASP A 120 -5.87 -19.95 -4.19
CA ASP A 120 -4.92 -20.63 -5.09
C ASP A 120 -3.49 -20.44 -4.57
N HIS A 121 -2.89 -21.56 -4.16
CA HIS A 121 -1.54 -21.63 -3.60
C HIS A 121 -0.55 -22.36 -4.53
N SER A 122 -0.93 -22.57 -5.80
CA SER A 122 -0.24 -23.48 -6.72
C SER A 122 1.19 -23.08 -7.09
N ARG A 123 1.56 -21.80 -6.91
CA ARG A 123 2.91 -21.26 -7.18
C ARG A 123 3.71 -20.97 -5.90
N LEU A 124 3.21 -21.31 -4.70
CA LEU A 124 4.00 -21.10 -3.48
C LEU A 124 5.36 -21.80 -3.56
N GLY A 125 6.43 -21.06 -3.24
CA GLY A 125 7.80 -21.58 -3.25
C GLY A 125 8.38 -21.83 -4.65
N THR A 126 7.81 -21.25 -5.70
CA THR A 126 8.32 -21.35 -7.08
C THR A 126 9.01 -20.06 -7.56
N LEU A 127 9.81 -20.15 -8.62
CA LEU A 127 10.37 -18.96 -9.28
C LEU A 127 9.30 -18.12 -9.96
N SER A 128 8.24 -18.75 -10.49
CA SER A 128 7.11 -18.04 -11.07
C SER A 128 6.33 -17.21 -10.05
N ASN A 129 6.35 -17.56 -8.76
CA ASN A 129 5.83 -16.69 -7.71
C ASN A 129 6.79 -15.53 -7.39
N LEU A 130 8.06 -15.84 -7.11
CA LEU A 130 9.08 -14.83 -6.77
C LEU A 130 9.19 -13.72 -7.83
N TYR A 131 9.25 -14.11 -9.11
CA TYR A 131 9.42 -13.17 -10.21
C TYR A 131 8.11 -12.76 -10.88
N GLY A 132 7.05 -13.57 -10.78
CA GLY A 132 5.75 -13.25 -11.36
C GLY A 132 4.98 -12.18 -10.60
N ARG A 133 5.04 -12.16 -9.26
CA ARG A 133 4.35 -11.14 -8.45
C ARG A 133 4.78 -9.70 -8.80
N PRO A 134 6.08 -9.38 -8.96
CA PRO A 134 6.52 -8.08 -9.50
C PRO A 134 5.90 -7.76 -10.86
N LEU A 135 5.94 -8.70 -11.81
CA LEU A 135 5.38 -8.49 -13.14
C LEU A 135 3.87 -8.21 -13.10
N GLN A 136 3.14 -8.93 -12.24
CA GLN A 136 1.71 -8.74 -12.03
C GLN A 136 1.38 -7.34 -11.49
N VAL A 137 2.20 -6.81 -10.58
CA VAL A 137 2.08 -5.41 -10.13
C VAL A 137 2.39 -4.44 -11.27
N SER A 138 3.45 -4.67 -12.05
CA SER A 138 3.76 -3.85 -13.24
C SER A 138 2.62 -3.85 -14.27
N ALA A 139 1.98 -4.99 -14.49
CA ALA A 139 0.80 -5.10 -15.36
C ALA A 139 -0.39 -4.33 -14.78
N ALA A 140 -0.60 -4.37 -13.47
CA ALA A 140 -1.66 -3.60 -12.80
C ALA A 140 -1.44 -2.08 -12.88
N ILE A 141 -0.19 -1.62 -12.82
CA ILE A 141 0.12 -0.19 -13.05
C ILE A 141 -0.30 0.22 -14.47
N THR A 142 0.01 -0.59 -15.48
CA THR A 142 -0.40 -0.33 -16.87
C THR A 142 -1.91 -0.36 -17.01
N ALA A 143 -2.56 -1.42 -16.53
CA ALA A 143 -4.01 -1.58 -16.61
C ALA A 143 -4.76 -0.42 -15.93
N ALA A 144 -4.26 0.09 -14.80
CA ALA A 144 -4.87 1.24 -14.13
C ALA A 144 -4.80 2.54 -14.93
N ARG A 145 -3.72 2.75 -15.69
CA ARG A 145 -3.57 3.91 -16.58
C ARG A 145 -4.47 3.80 -17.81
N ASP A 146 -4.66 2.59 -18.31
CA ASP A 146 -5.49 2.31 -19.49
C ASP A 146 -6.98 2.12 -19.13
N ASP A 147 -7.32 2.05 -17.84
CA ASP A 147 -8.67 1.84 -17.35
C ASP A 147 -9.60 3.02 -17.67
N ALA A 148 -10.80 2.73 -18.18
CA ALA A 148 -11.74 3.76 -18.61
C ALA A 148 -12.33 4.58 -17.45
N LEU A 149 -12.39 4.02 -16.24
CA LEU A 149 -12.98 4.67 -15.07
C LEU A 149 -11.93 5.48 -14.31
N VAL A 150 -10.81 4.86 -13.91
CA VAL A 150 -9.78 5.53 -13.08
C VAL A 150 -8.68 6.20 -13.88
N GLY A 151 -8.30 5.68 -15.05
CA GLY A 151 -7.19 6.18 -15.86
C GLY A 151 -7.24 7.69 -16.14
N PRO A 152 -8.40 8.26 -16.55
CA PRO A 152 -8.54 9.70 -16.77
C PRO A 152 -8.33 10.60 -15.55
N TYR A 153 -8.19 10.04 -14.35
CA TYR A 153 -8.01 10.76 -13.08
C TYR A 153 -6.65 10.46 -12.43
N LEU A 154 -5.82 9.61 -13.02
CA LEU A 154 -4.46 9.41 -12.55
C LEU A 154 -3.58 10.59 -12.95
N ASP A 155 -2.61 10.91 -12.11
CA ASP A 155 -1.47 11.74 -12.54
C ASP A 155 -0.48 10.92 -13.38
N GLU A 156 0.36 11.62 -14.14
CA GLU A 156 1.40 11.01 -14.98
C GLU A 156 2.66 10.63 -14.18
N GLY A 157 2.62 10.79 -12.85
CA GLY A 157 3.76 10.70 -11.96
C GLY A 157 4.28 9.28 -11.77
N ARG A 158 5.26 9.17 -10.86
CA ARG A 158 5.68 7.86 -10.35
C ARG A 158 4.60 7.27 -9.44
N VAL A 159 4.63 5.95 -9.31
CA VAL A 159 3.67 5.20 -8.50
C VAL A 159 4.29 4.76 -7.17
N GLY A 160 3.46 4.61 -6.15
CA GLY A 160 3.86 3.98 -4.89
C GLY A 160 3.50 2.50 -4.88
N VAL A 161 4.28 1.68 -4.19
CA VAL A 161 3.94 0.26 -3.96
C VAL A 161 3.86 -0.01 -2.46
N ILE A 162 2.75 -0.60 -2.03
CA ILE A 162 2.52 -1.06 -0.66
C ILE A 162 2.63 -2.58 -0.66
N GLY A 163 3.62 -3.11 0.06
CA GLY A 163 3.88 -4.53 0.16
C GLY A 163 3.70 -5.05 1.58
N TYR A 164 2.83 -6.04 1.78
CA TYR A 164 2.68 -6.73 3.07
C TYR A 164 3.27 -8.14 3.01
N SER A 165 4.12 -8.51 3.96
CA SER A 165 4.75 -9.84 4.02
C SER A 165 5.46 -10.17 2.70
N ALA A 166 5.07 -11.22 1.97
CA ALA A 166 5.57 -11.50 0.62
C ALA A 166 5.34 -10.37 -0.40
N GLY A 167 4.34 -9.52 -0.20
CA GLY A 167 4.20 -8.29 -0.97
C GLY A 167 5.35 -7.29 -0.75
N GLY A 168 6.03 -7.37 0.40
CA GLY A 168 7.26 -6.62 0.66
C GLY A 168 8.42 -7.08 -0.23
N GLU A 169 8.55 -8.39 -0.44
CA GLU A 169 9.49 -8.97 -1.40
C GLU A 169 9.18 -8.50 -2.83
N THR A 170 7.90 -8.52 -3.22
CA THR A 170 7.42 -7.98 -4.50
C THR A 170 7.83 -6.51 -4.68
N ALA A 171 7.57 -5.67 -3.67
CA ALA A 171 7.87 -4.23 -3.71
C ALA A 171 9.38 -3.94 -3.77
N LEU A 172 10.20 -4.76 -3.09
CA LEU A 172 11.65 -4.66 -3.15
C LEU A 172 12.18 -4.97 -4.55
N ILE A 173 11.71 -6.05 -5.19
CA ILE A 173 12.13 -6.41 -6.55
C ILE A 173 11.74 -5.30 -7.54
N LEU A 174 10.50 -4.82 -7.47
CA LEU A 174 10.00 -3.72 -8.29
C LEU A 174 10.83 -2.44 -8.16
N SER A 175 11.37 -2.17 -6.97
CA SER A 175 12.18 -0.99 -6.69
C SER A 175 13.67 -1.17 -6.99
N GLY A 176 14.10 -2.32 -7.52
CA GLY A 176 15.47 -2.55 -7.96
C GLY A 176 16.25 -3.61 -7.20
N ALA A 177 15.64 -4.29 -6.22
CA ALA A 177 16.30 -5.38 -5.53
C ALA A 177 16.48 -6.61 -6.44
N ARG A 178 17.60 -7.31 -6.27
CA ARG A 178 17.93 -8.56 -6.97
C ARG A 178 18.01 -9.70 -5.97
N PRO A 179 17.05 -10.64 -5.93
CA PRO A 179 17.07 -11.75 -4.99
C PRO A 179 18.35 -12.59 -5.10
N ASP A 180 18.93 -12.96 -3.96
CA ASP A 180 20.04 -13.90 -3.84
C ASP A 180 19.52 -15.21 -3.23
N LEU A 181 19.32 -16.22 -4.08
CA LEU A 181 18.75 -17.51 -3.67
C LEU A 181 19.68 -18.29 -2.73
N ASP A 182 21.00 -18.11 -2.84
CA ASP A 182 21.95 -18.76 -1.94
C ASP A 182 21.81 -18.22 -0.52
N ARG A 183 21.43 -16.96 -0.36
CA ARG A 183 21.17 -16.36 0.95
C ARG A 183 20.01 -17.04 1.68
N LEU A 184 18.92 -17.37 0.98
CA LEU A 184 17.80 -18.11 1.57
C LEU A 184 18.23 -19.53 1.95
N ARG A 185 19.00 -20.21 1.09
CA ARG A 185 19.57 -21.53 1.41
C ARG A 185 20.43 -21.48 2.67
N GLN A 186 21.35 -20.51 2.79
CA GLN A 186 22.19 -20.35 3.98
C GLN A 186 21.37 -20.04 5.23
N TYR A 187 20.36 -19.18 5.12
CA TYR A 187 19.44 -18.90 6.23
C TYR A 187 18.79 -20.19 6.75
N CYS A 188 18.34 -21.06 5.86
CA CYS A 188 17.69 -22.32 6.24
C CYS A 188 18.65 -23.39 6.76
N LEU A 189 19.95 -23.30 6.45
CA LEU A 189 20.97 -24.11 7.12
C LEU A 189 21.21 -23.65 8.56
N GLU A 190 21.18 -22.33 8.81
CA GLU A 190 21.33 -21.75 10.16
C GLU A 190 20.07 -21.91 11.02
N ARG A 191 18.88 -21.85 10.42
CA ARG A 191 17.58 -21.90 11.08
C ARG A 191 16.66 -22.94 10.42
N PRO A 192 17.00 -24.24 10.49
CA PRO A 192 16.23 -25.29 9.80
C PRO A 192 14.80 -25.46 10.33
N ASN A 193 14.52 -24.97 11.55
CA ASN A 193 13.21 -25.07 12.20
C ASN A 193 12.30 -23.87 11.92
N ASP A 194 12.72 -22.89 11.11
CA ASP A 194 11.84 -21.82 10.64
C ASP A 194 10.79 -22.42 9.69
N ALA A 195 9.60 -22.68 10.23
CA ALA A 195 8.52 -23.37 9.52
C ALA A 195 7.88 -22.53 8.41
N ASP A 196 8.12 -21.22 8.38
CA ASP A 196 7.56 -20.32 7.38
C ASP A 196 8.48 -20.18 6.17
N ALA A 197 9.78 -20.05 6.39
CA ALA A 197 10.76 -19.87 5.31
C ALA A 197 11.43 -21.17 4.84
N CYS A 198 11.56 -22.20 5.70
CA CYS A 198 12.52 -23.29 5.49
C CYS A 198 11.92 -24.67 5.25
N LYS A 199 10.62 -24.76 4.96
CA LYS A 199 9.93 -26.02 4.59
C LYS A 199 10.61 -26.76 3.42
N THR A 200 11.18 -26.03 2.47
CA THR A 200 11.90 -26.59 1.30
C THR A 200 13.41 -26.41 1.40
N HIS A 201 13.95 -26.23 2.61
CA HIS A 201 15.37 -25.99 2.87
C HIS A 201 15.95 -24.80 2.10
N GLY A 202 15.12 -23.77 1.87
CA GLY A 202 15.49 -22.57 1.15
C GLY A 202 15.69 -22.78 -0.36
N ILE A 203 15.11 -23.84 -0.92
CA ILE A 203 15.15 -24.14 -2.36
C ILE A 203 13.78 -23.80 -2.96
N LEU A 204 13.79 -22.95 -3.99
CA LEU A 204 12.61 -22.67 -4.81
C LEU A 204 12.50 -23.69 -5.93
N ILE A 205 11.26 -24.05 -6.27
CA ILE A 205 10.97 -24.89 -7.43
C ILE A 205 11.26 -24.07 -8.70
N ALA A 206 12.16 -24.59 -9.53
CA ALA A 206 12.56 -23.95 -10.79
C ALA A 206 11.53 -24.20 -11.90
N ASP A 207 10.35 -23.59 -11.77
CA ASP A 207 9.41 -23.43 -12.88
C ASP A 207 9.70 -22.12 -13.63
N ARG A 208 9.24 -22.02 -14.88
CA ARG A 208 9.30 -20.78 -15.68
C ARG A 208 10.68 -20.10 -15.63
N SER A 209 11.73 -20.86 -15.98
CA SER A 209 13.13 -20.44 -15.86
C SER A 209 13.51 -19.23 -16.73
N GLU A 210 12.65 -18.84 -17.66
CA GLU A 210 12.78 -17.60 -18.42
C GLU A 210 12.46 -16.34 -17.59
N LEU A 211 11.80 -16.47 -16.43
CA LEU A 211 11.50 -15.34 -15.55
C LEU A 211 12.71 -14.93 -14.74
N ALA A 212 12.85 -13.62 -14.54
CA ALA A 212 13.91 -13.02 -13.74
C ALA A 212 13.37 -11.80 -12.99
N ALA A 213 14.11 -11.39 -11.96
CA ALA A 213 13.83 -10.17 -11.22
C ALA A 213 13.84 -8.96 -12.16
N GLN A 214 12.73 -8.21 -12.17
CA GLN A 214 12.55 -7.03 -13.00
C GLN A 214 12.08 -5.87 -12.13
N ALA A 215 12.84 -4.78 -12.19
CA ALA A 215 12.45 -3.51 -11.60
C ALA A 215 11.49 -2.77 -12.55
N ASP A 216 10.65 -1.91 -11.98
CA ASP A 216 9.76 -1.05 -12.74
C ASP A 216 10.14 0.42 -12.49
N GLN A 217 10.60 1.10 -13.54
CA GLN A 217 11.08 2.49 -13.45
C GLN A 217 9.97 3.48 -13.05
N ARG A 218 8.69 3.07 -13.15
CA ARG A 218 7.56 3.89 -12.69
C ARG A 218 7.46 3.93 -11.18
N VAL A 219 8.06 2.99 -10.44
CA VAL A 219 8.00 2.95 -8.97
C VAL A 219 8.87 4.06 -8.38
N GLY A 220 8.23 4.93 -7.60
CA GLY A 220 8.86 6.11 -6.99
C GLY A 220 9.04 6.02 -5.48
N ALA A 221 8.30 5.16 -4.79
CA ALA A 221 8.36 4.97 -3.34
C ALA A 221 7.76 3.62 -2.95
N VAL A 222 8.24 3.05 -1.84
CA VAL A 222 7.70 1.78 -1.31
C VAL A 222 7.34 1.88 0.16
N MET A 223 6.23 1.25 0.54
CA MET A 223 5.88 0.98 1.93
C MET A 223 5.90 -0.53 2.16
N LEU A 224 6.60 -0.97 3.19
CA LEU A 224 6.85 -2.37 3.50
C LEU A 224 6.31 -2.69 4.89
N MET A 225 5.31 -3.57 4.98
CA MET A 225 4.68 -3.99 6.24
C MET A 225 5.02 -5.44 6.54
N ALA A 226 5.64 -5.70 7.69
CA ALA A 226 6.18 -7.01 8.07
C ALA A 226 6.86 -7.76 6.90
N PRO A 227 7.79 -7.11 6.15
CA PRO A 227 8.21 -7.60 4.83
C PRO A 227 9.01 -8.90 4.91
N LEU A 228 8.73 -9.83 4.01
CA LEU A 228 9.65 -10.93 3.70
C LEU A 228 10.84 -10.36 2.91
N SER A 229 12.07 -10.60 3.38
CA SER A 229 13.27 -10.02 2.79
C SER A 229 14.56 -10.85 2.97
N LEU A 230 14.41 -12.15 3.26
CA LEU A 230 15.52 -13.07 3.52
C LEU A 230 16.53 -13.16 2.37
N LEU A 231 16.05 -13.01 1.13
CA LEU A 231 16.83 -13.06 -0.12
C LEU A 231 17.72 -11.83 -0.33
N PHE A 232 17.64 -10.79 0.52
CA PHE A 232 18.24 -9.50 0.23
C PHE A 232 19.42 -9.15 1.18
N GLY A 233 20.64 -9.28 0.65
CA GLY A 233 21.86 -8.68 1.20
C GLY A 233 22.05 -7.22 0.76
N ARG A 234 23.12 -6.55 1.23
CA ARG A 234 23.43 -5.16 0.79
C ARG A 234 23.60 -5.04 -0.72
N HIS A 235 24.32 -5.98 -1.34
CA HIS A 235 24.53 -5.98 -2.79
C HIS A 235 23.22 -6.18 -3.56
N ALA A 236 22.39 -7.13 -3.12
CA ALA A 236 21.06 -7.37 -3.65
C ALA A 236 20.14 -6.14 -3.56
N LEU A 237 20.33 -5.26 -2.57
CA LEU A 237 19.52 -4.05 -2.35
C LEU A 237 20.11 -2.78 -2.99
N ALA A 238 21.27 -2.85 -3.63
CA ALA A 238 21.97 -1.66 -4.14
C ALA A 238 21.17 -0.87 -5.19
N GLY A 239 20.22 -1.51 -5.87
CA GLY A 239 19.31 -0.86 -6.83
C GLY A 239 18.11 -0.15 -6.19
N VAL A 240 17.83 -0.36 -4.90
CA VAL A 240 16.66 0.21 -4.21
C VAL A 240 16.93 1.65 -3.77
N GLN A 241 16.85 2.56 -4.74
CA GLN A 241 17.20 3.98 -4.57
C GLN A 241 16.00 4.88 -4.26
N VAL A 242 14.81 4.29 -4.14
CA VAL A 242 13.57 5.01 -3.82
C VAL A 242 13.38 5.14 -2.30
N PRO A 243 12.68 6.17 -1.81
CA PRO A 243 12.28 6.27 -0.42
C PRO A 243 11.48 5.04 0.03
N ALA A 244 11.76 4.56 1.24
CA ALA A 244 11.08 3.41 1.83
C ALA A 244 10.57 3.75 3.24
N LEU A 245 9.32 3.35 3.51
CA LEU A 245 8.69 3.35 4.82
C LEU A 245 8.50 1.89 5.27
N ILE A 246 9.03 1.51 6.42
CA ILE A 246 9.00 0.13 6.92
C ILE A 246 8.25 0.08 8.24
N TYR A 247 7.22 -0.76 8.33
CA TYR A 247 6.59 -1.15 9.59
C TYR A 247 6.86 -2.62 9.90
N SER A 248 7.13 -2.93 11.15
CA SER A 248 7.14 -4.30 11.67
C SER A 248 6.66 -4.30 13.11
N GLY A 249 6.09 -5.41 13.55
CA GLY A 249 5.93 -5.67 14.98
C GLY A 249 7.21 -6.30 15.55
N ASP A 250 7.55 -6.02 16.80
CA ASP A 250 8.69 -6.66 17.48
C ASP A 250 8.38 -8.08 17.99
N SER A 251 7.10 -8.45 18.00
CA SER A 251 6.57 -9.73 18.43
C SER A 251 6.05 -10.56 17.25
N ASP A 252 6.53 -10.26 16.04
CA ASP A 252 6.25 -11.05 14.85
C ASP A 252 6.89 -12.45 14.98
N GLN A 253 6.04 -13.48 14.95
CA GLN A 253 6.45 -14.88 15.07
C GLN A 253 6.48 -15.63 13.74
N LEU A 254 6.05 -15.00 12.63
CA LEU A 254 6.03 -15.62 11.31
C LEU A 254 7.27 -15.26 10.49
N VAL A 255 7.67 -13.99 10.53
CA VAL A 255 8.91 -13.57 9.89
C VAL A 255 9.89 -13.08 10.94
N ALA A 256 11.09 -13.66 10.94
CA ALA A 256 12.14 -13.29 11.87
C ALA A 256 12.54 -11.82 11.68
N VAL A 257 12.09 -10.95 12.59
CA VAL A 257 12.24 -9.47 12.48
C VAL A 257 13.70 -9.05 12.29
N ASP A 258 14.60 -9.70 13.04
CA ASP A 258 16.05 -9.46 13.04
C ASP A 258 16.72 -9.74 11.68
N ARG A 259 16.13 -10.66 10.91
CA ARG A 259 16.60 -11.07 9.57
C ARG A 259 15.84 -10.42 8.43
N ASN A 260 14.66 -9.88 8.72
CA ASN A 260 13.77 -9.23 7.78
C ASN A 260 13.77 -7.71 7.98
N ALA A 261 12.72 -7.11 8.53
CA ALA A 261 12.52 -5.67 8.62
C ALA A 261 13.71 -4.91 9.23
N GLU A 262 14.26 -5.42 10.33
CA GLU A 262 15.38 -4.76 11.03
C GLU A 262 16.68 -4.86 10.22
N ALA A 263 16.95 -6.03 9.61
CA ALA A 263 18.07 -6.19 8.71
C ALA A 263 17.93 -5.32 7.46
N LEU A 264 16.72 -5.24 6.91
CA LEU A 264 16.41 -4.42 5.73
C LEU A 264 16.67 -2.95 6.03
N ALA A 265 16.20 -2.44 7.17
CA ALA A 265 16.42 -1.06 7.61
C ALA A 265 17.90 -0.68 7.68
N ARG A 266 18.77 -1.63 8.05
CA ARG A 266 20.24 -1.42 8.08
C ARG A 266 20.93 -1.56 6.72
N LYS A 267 20.32 -2.28 5.77
CA LYS A 267 20.96 -2.69 4.51
C LYS A 267 20.56 -1.84 3.30
N LEU A 268 19.40 -1.19 3.33
CA LEU A 268 18.96 -0.32 2.24
C LEU A 268 19.98 0.81 2.01
N PRO A 269 20.25 1.17 0.74
CA PRO A 269 21.23 2.21 0.42
C PRO A 269 20.71 3.62 0.75
N VAL A 270 19.39 3.82 0.67
CA VAL A 270 18.70 5.00 1.18
C VAL A 270 18.14 4.66 2.56
N THR A 271 18.49 5.45 3.57
CA THR A 271 17.99 5.24 4.94
C THR A 271 16.47 5.30 4.95
N PRO A 272 15.78 4.21 5.31
CA PRO A 272 14.32 4.19 5.33
C PRO A 272 13.80 4.86 6.60
N ASP A 273 12.53 5.26 6.55
CA ASP A 273 11.79 5.51 7.78
C ASP A 273 11.32 4.17 8.36
N TYR A 274 11.90 3.75 9.49
CA TYR A 274 11.59 2.46 10.12
C TYR A 274 10.79 2.65 11.41
N ARG A 275 9.67 1.94 11.51
CA ARG A 275 8.73 1.93 12.63
C ARG A 275 8.59 0.52 13.17
N LEU A 276 9.05 0.33 14.40
CA LEU A 276 8.89 -0.92 15.13
C LEU A 276 7.74 -0.75 16.14
N LEU A 277 6.71 -1.59 16.02
CA LEU A 277 5.52 -1.55 16.85
C LEU A 277 5.67 -2.51 18.02
N ALA A 278 5.63 -1.97 19.24
CA ALA A 278 5.80 -2.74 20.47
C ALA A 278 4.66 -3.74 20.69
N GLY A 279 5.00 -4.99 21.00
CA GLY A 279 4.08 -6.10 21.26
C GLY A 279 3.33 -6.61 20.03
N ALA A 280 3.44 -5.95 18.88
CA ALA A 280 2.64 -6.27 17.71
C ALA A 280 3.17 -7.52 16.98
N GLY A 281 2.24 -8.36 16.52
CA GLY A 281 2.56 -9.55 15.70
C GLY A 281 2.38 -9.32 14.20
N HIS A 282 2.62 -10.35 13.39
CA HIS A 282 2.55 -10.29 11.92
C HIS A 282 1.19 -9.76 11.41
N PHE A 283 0.11 -10.30 11.97
CA PHE A 283 -1.24 -10.06 11.48
C PHE A 283 -1.90 -8.77 11.99
N VAL A 284 -1.19 -7.98 12.82
CA VAL A 284 -1.69 -6.69 13.30
C VAL A 284 -2.05 -5.76 12.15
N PHE A 285 -1.37 -5.90 11.01
CA PHE A 285 -1.58 -5.07 9.82
C PHE A 285 -2.86 -5.43 9.06
N MET A 286 -3.45 -6.61 9.28
CA MET A 286 -4.68 -7.02 8.62
C MET A 286 -5.91 -6.33 9.22
N ALA A 287 -6.90 -6.06 8.37
CA ALA A 287 -8.18 -5.49 8.75
C ALA A 287 -8.81 -6.22 9.94
N HIS A 288 -9.59 -5.49 10.74
CA HIS A 288 -10.28 -6.05 11.89
C HIS A 288 -11.20 -7.19 11.48
N CYS A 289 -11.17 -8.24 12.29
CA CYS A 289 -12.12 -9.32 12.17
C CYS A 289 -13.47 -8.89 12.76
N ASP A 290 -14.56 -9.26 12.08
CA ASP A 290 -15.88 -9.30 12.69
C ASP A 290 -15.98 -10.45 13.72
N ALA A 291 -17.10 -10.53 14.44
CA ALA A 291 -17.31 -11.53 15.48
C ALA A 291 -17.17 -12.97 14.95
N ASP A 292 -17.65 -13.21 13.74
CA ASP A 292 -17.64 -14.51 13.09
C ASP A 292 -16.20 -14.93 12.69
N GLN A 293 -15.43 -14.00 12.12
CA GLN A 293 -14.03 -14.18 11.78
C GLN A 293 -13.19 -14.39 13.04
N TYR A 294 -13.46 -13.66 14.11
CA TYR A 294 -12.77 -13.81 15.39
C TYR A 294 -12.95 -15.21 15.99
N ALA A 295 -14.14 -15.80 15.83
CA ALA A 295 -14.42 -17.17 16.27
C ALA A 295 -13.71 -18.22 15.41
N ARG A 296 -13.64 -18.01 14.08
CA ARG A 296 -13.09 -19.01 13.13
C ARG A 296 -11.57 -18.91 12.93
N MET A 297 -10.99 -17.74 13.08
CA MET A 297 -9.59 -17.45 12.73
C MET A 297 -8.85 -16.70 13.85
N PRO A 298 -8.85 -17.22 15.10
CA PRO A 298 -8.26 -16.51 16.24
C PRO A 298 -6.78 -16.15 16.04
N ALA A 299 -6.02 -16.97 15.29
CA ALA A 299 -4.61 -16.68 14.98
C ALA A 299 -4.40 -15.39 14.15
N LEU A 300 -5.36 -15.01 13.30
CA LEU A 300 -5.31 -13.78 12.50
C LEU A 300 -5.93 -12.58 13.24
N CYS A 301 -6.88 -12.87 14.12
CA CYS A 301 -7.78 -11.87 14.70
C CYS A 301 -7.40 -11.44 16.12
N LYS A 302 -6.70 -12.27 16.88
CA LYS A 302 -6.30 -11.98 18.25
C LYS A 302 -4.91 -11.35 18.26
N ASP A 303 -4.83 -10.12 18.73
CA ASP A 303 -3.56 -9.46 19.02
C ASP A 303 -3.10 -9.78 20.44
N ALA A 304 -1.81 -9.55 20.73
CA ALA A 304 -1.25 -9.70 22.06
C ALA A 304 -1.88 -8.72 23.06
N GLU A 305 -1.81 -9.02 24.35
CA GLU A 305 -2.29 -8.13 25.40
C GLU A 305 -1.59 -6.76 25.31
N GLY A 306 -2.38 -5.68 25.39
CA GLY A 306 -1.89 -4.30 25.27
C GLY A 306 -1.72 -3.79 23.83
N VAL A 307 -1.87 -4.63 22.80
CA VAL A 307 -1.85 -4.21 21.39
C VAL A 307 -3.22 -3.70 20.97
N ASP A 308 -3.31 -2.40 20.69
CA ASP A 308 -4.50 -1.78 20.08
C ASP A 308 -4.35 -1.68 18.56
N ARG A 309 -4.89 -2.68 17.85
CA ARG A 309 -4.89 -2.71 16.39
C ARG A 309 -5.55 -1.49 15.77
N ARG A 310 -6.64 -0.96 16.35
CA ARG A 310 -7.36 0.20 15.76
C ARG A 310 -6.50 1.45 15.85
N HIS A 311 -5.86 1.65 16.99
CA HIS A 311 -4.93 2.76 17.19
C HIS A 311 -3.75 2.68 16.20
N ILE A 312 -3.18 1.48 16.02
CA ILE A 312 -2.11 1.23 15.05
C ILE A 312 -2.59 1.57 13.63
N HIS A 313 -3.76 1.08 13.23
CA HIS A 313 -4.33 1.34 11.89
C HIS A 313 -4.55 2.83 11.64
N HIS A 314 -5.10 3.57 12.60
CA HIS A 314 -5.29 5.02 12.45
C HIS A 314 -3.98 5.79 12.25
N SER A 315 -2.91 5.41 12.94
CA SER A 315 -1.60 6.02 12.75
C SER A 315 -0.99 5.63 11.42
N LEU A 316 -1.06 4.35 11.05
CA LEU A 316 -0.58 3.81 9.79
C LEU A 316 -1.26 4.50 8.59
N GLU A 317 -2.58 4.60 8.56
CA GLU A 317 -3.32 5.29 7.49
C GLU A 317 -2.87 6.75 7.28
N ARG A 318 -2.63 7.48 8.39
CA ARG A 318 -2.21 8.89 8.35
C ARG A 318 -0.77 9.01 7.86
N GLU A 319 0.12 8.18 8.39
CA GLU A 319 1.55 8.19 8.11
C GLU A 319 1.84 7.71 6.68
N THR A 320 1.17 6.65 6.21
CA THR A 320 1.25 6.18 4.83
C THR A 320 0.82 7.28 3.84
N ALA A 321 -0.28 7.98 4.11
CA ALA A 321 -0.73 9.07 3.26
C ALA A 321 0.23 10.27 3.28
N ALA A 322 0.88 10.56 4.40
CA ALA A 322 1.89 11.62 4.49
C ALA A 322 3.15 11.24 3.71
N PHE A 323 3.64 10.02 3.88
CA PHE A 323 4.80 9.47 3.19
C PHE A 323 4.64 9.51 1.68
N PHE A 324 3.54 8.97 1.13
CA PHE A 324 3.34 8.99 -0.32
C PHE A 324 3.08 10.38 -0.88
N ARG A 325 2.44 11.30 -0.14
CA ARG A 325 2.32 12.70 -0.55
C ARG A 325 3.68 13.38 -0.67
N GLN A 326 4.58 13.10 0.28
CA GLN A 326 5.93 13.65 0.25
C GLN A 326 6.75 13.05 -0.90
N ALA A 327 6.62 11.74 -1.15
CA ALA A 327 7.46 11.04 -2.12
C ALA A 327 6.98 11.17 -3.57
N LEU A 328 5.66 11.25 -3.81
CA LEU A 328 5.06 11.25 -5.14
C LEU A 328 4.40 12.59 -5.52
N GLY A 329 4.16 13.47 -4.55
CA GLY A 329 3.39 14.70 -4.73
C GLY A 329 1.97 14.60 -4.15
N ALA A 330 1.36 15.77 -3.93
CA ALA A 330 0.00 15.86 -3.41
C ALA A 330 -1.06 15.73 -4.52
N PRO A 331 -2.26 15.22 -4.19
CA PRO A 331 -3.40 15.22 -5.12
C PRO A 331 -3.67 16.61 -5.69
N GLN A 332 -3.90 16.69 -7.00
CA GLN A 332 -4.25 17.95 -7.65
C GLN A 332 -5.78 18.00 -7.79
N LEU A 333 -6.41 18.84 -6.98
CA LEU A 333 -7.84 19.10 -7.09
C LEU A 333 -8.10 19.89 -8.36
N ALA A 334 -9.10 19.49 -9.14
CA ALA A 334 -9.58 20.35 -10.21
C ALA A 334 -10.15 21.62 -9.56
N GLU A 335 -9.59 22.79 -9.90
CA GLU A 335 -10.16 24.07 -9.46
C GLU A 335 -11.64 24.08 -9.82
N ARG A 336 -12.50 24.48 -8.87
CA ARG A 336 -13.87 24.83 -9.20
C ARG A 336 -13.77 26.02 -10.16
N SER A 337 -13.87 25.76 -11.45
CA SER A 337 -13.93 26.80 -12.46
C SER A 337 -14.96 27.84 -11.99
N ALA A 338 -14.49 29.04 -11.67
CA ALA A 338 -15.33 30.17 -11.32
C ALA A 338 -16.03 30.66 -12.59
N ALA A 339 -16.92 29.82 -13.11
CA ALA A 339 -17.71 30.08 -14.29
C ALA A 339 -19.18 29.86 -13.93
N ALA A 340 -19.70 30.74 -13.09
CA ALA A 340 -21.12 30.97 -12.97
C ALA A 340 -21.38 32.46 -12.74
N SER A 341 -22.07 33.04 -13.72
CA SER A 341 -22.95 34.22 -13.65
C SER A 341 -22.35 35.60 -13.38
N ALA A 342 -22.17 36.36 -14.47
CA ALA A 342 -22.82 37.66 -14.58
C ALA A 342 -23.80 37.61 -15.76
N PRO A 343 -25.12 37.66 -15.56
CA PRO A 343 -26.04 38.02 -16.63
C PRO A 343 -25.87 39.53 -16.87
N GLY A 344 -25.36 39.89 -18.05
CA GLY A 344 -25.38 41.28 -18.50
C GLY A 344 -26.82 41.75 -18.67
N GLN A 345 -27.34 42.44 -17.66
CA GLN A 345 -28.58 43.21 -17.75
C GLN A 345 -28.26 44.59 -18.33
N GLN A 346 -28.74 44.82 -19.56
CA GLN A 346 -29.22 46.08 -20.15
C GLN A 346 -28.51 47.40 -19.84
N GLN A 347 -28.06 48.08 -20.91
CA GLN A 347 -28.39 49.50 -21.12
C GLN A 347 -28.81 49.76 -22.58
N ARG A 348 -30.09 50.16 -22.68
CA ARG A 348 -30.78 51.03 -23.65
C ARG A 348 -30.32 51.12 -25.10
#